data_AF-A0A960JNW9-F1
#
_entry.id   AF-A0A960JNW9-F1
#
_cell.length_a   1.000
_cell.length_b   1.000
_cell.length_c   1.000
_cell.angle_alpha   90.00
_cell.angle_beta   90.00
_cell.angle_gamma   90.00
#
_symmetry.space_group_name_H-M   'P 1'
#
loop_
_entity.id
_entity.type
_entity.pdbx_description
1 polymer ?
#
loop_
_entity_poly.entity_id
_entity_poly.type
_entity_poly.pdbx_seq_one_letter_code
_entity_poly.pdbx_strand_id
1 'polypeptide(L)'
;LLGLLVPNVEVINNAGFMVIFPLTFIANTFVPSDNLPGPLKAFAEWNPVSSVTQASRELFGNIPAGTPEPTAWPLQNPVIYTLIWVVITVGVFAPLAVLKFSRTSG
;
A
#
# COMPACT_ATOMS: atom_id res chain seq x y z
N LEU A 1 8.87 -12.24 -9.55
CA LEU A 1 9.55 -12.94 -8.44
C LEU A 1 8.79 -14.14 -7.86
N LEU A 2 7.50 -13.96 -7.54
CA LEU A 2 6.60 -15.05 -7.13
C LEU A 2 6.36 -16.09 -8.23
N GLY A 3 6.42 -15.70 -9.51
CA GLY A 3 6.17 -16.57 -10.67
C GLY A 3 7.17 -17.70 -10.95
N LEU A 4 8.19 -17.89 -10.10
CA LEU A 4 9.16 -18.99 -10.23
C LEU A 4 9.28 -19.84 -8.93
N LEU A 5 8.48 -19.57 -7.89
CA LEU A 5 8.59 -20.23 -6.57
C LEU A 5 7.28 -20.88 -6.07
N VAL A 6 6.14 -20.72 -6.76
CA VAL A 6 4.88 -21.34 -6.33
C VAL A 6 4.44 -22.41 -7.35
N PRO A 7 4.11 -23.64 -6.92
CA PRO A 7 3.70 -24.74 -7.79
C PRO A 7 2.32 -24.60 -8.44
N ASN A 8 1.63 -23.45 -8.33
CA ASN A 8 0.32 -23.28 -8.93
C ASN A 8 -0.04 -21.78 -9.07
N VAL A 9 -0.40 -21.35 -10.29
CA VAL A 9 -0.79 -19.97 -10.62
C VAL A 9 -2.02 -19.53 -9.79
N GLU A 10 -2.87 -20.49 -9.46
CA GLU A 10 -4.09 -20.30 -8.67
C GLU A 10 -3.83 -19.82 -7.24
N VAL A 11 -2.77 -20.32 -6.59
CA VAL A 11 -2.41 -19.90 -5.22
C VAL A 11 -1.86 -18.47 -5.20
N ILE A 12 -1.09 -18.08 -6.22
CA ILE A 12 -0.61 -16.69 -6.37
C ILE A 12 -1.80 -15.74 -6.57
N ASN A 13 -2.76 -16.13 -7.40
CA ASN A 13 -3.91 -15.29 -7.71
C ASN A 13 -4.82 -15.11 -6.48
N ASN A 14 -5.13 -16.20 -5.76
CA ASN A 14 -5.93 -16.16 -4.53
C ASN A 14 -5.23 -15.40 -3.39
N ALA A 15 -3.93 -15.62 -3.19
CA ALA A 15 -3.16 -14.88 -2.19
C ALA A 15 -3.05 -13.38 -2.55
N GLY A 16 -2.87 -13.08 -3.83
CA GLY A 16 -2.88 -11.70 -4.35
C GLY A 16 -4.21 -11.03 -4.08
N PHE A 17 -5.34 -11.68 -4.37
CA PHE A 17 -6.66 -11.13 -4.10
C PHE A 17 -6.90 -10.90 -2.61
N MET A 18 -6.54 -11.86 -1.75
CA MET A 18 -6.68 -11.74 -0.30
C MET A 18 -5.92 -10.54 0.30
N VAL A 19 -4.79 -10.16 -0.30
CA VAL A 19 -3.99 -9.01 0.15
C VAL A 19 -4.44 -7.71 -0.52
N ILE A 20 -4.63 -7.72 -1.84
CA ILE A 20 -4.97 -6.52 -2.62
C ILE A 20 -6.38 -6.03 -2.28
N PHE A 21 -7.34 -6.93 -2.09
CA PHE A 21 -8.73 -6.56 -1.79
C PHE A 21 -8.86 -5.67 -0.54
N PRO A 22 -8.46 -6.09 0.67
CA PRO A 22 -8.58 -5.24 1.85
C PRO A 22 -7.72 -3.98 1.73
N LEU A 23 -6.54 -4.07 1.10
CA LEU A 23 -5.61 -2.95 0.95
C LEU A 23 -6.13 -1.87 -0.02
N THR A 24 -6.97 -2.23 -0.99
CA THR A 24 -7.60 -1.27 -1.90
C THR A 24 -8.96 -0.79 -1.42
N PHE A 25 -9.80 -1.68 -0.87
CA PHE A 25 -11.14 -1.34 -0.39
C PHE A 25 -11.13 -0.59 0.95
N ILE A 26 -10.18 -0.89 1.85
CA ILE A 26 -10.05 -0.24 3.15
C ILE A 26 -8.93 0.80 3.04
N ALA A 27 -9.12 1.76 2.13
CA ALA A 27 -8.29 2.93 1.95
C ALA A 27 -9.13 4.20 2.02
N ASN A 28 -8.51 5.32 2.42
CA ASN A 28 -9.18 6.63 2.53
C ASN A 28 -9.62 7.23 1.17
N THR A 29 -9.43 6.50 0.08
CA THR A 29 -9.94 6.77 -1.26
C THR A 29 -11.46 6.63 -1.34
N PHE A 30 -12.03 5.60 -0.71
CA PHE A 30 -13.44 5.21 -0.87
C PHE A 30 -14.32 5.63 0.29
N VAL A 31 -13.78 5.66 1.51
CA VAL A 31 -14.50 6.07 2.72
C VAL A 31 -13.59 6.97 3.53
N PRO A 32 -14.04 8.18 3.95
CA PRO A 32 -13.31 8.98 4.92
C PRO A 32 -13.00 8.14 6.16
N SER A 33 -11.74 8.10 6.60
CA SER A 33 -11.29 7.24 7.70
C SER A 33 -12.03 7.50 9.01
N ASP A 34 -12.58 8.71 9.20
CA ASP A 34 -13.38 9.07 10.36
C ASP A 34 -14.75 8.38 10.42
N ASN A 35 -15.24 7.87 9.30
CA ASN A 35 -16.48 7.11 9.22
C ASN A 35 -16.27 5.61 9.49
N LEU A 36 -15.03 5.17 9.73
CA LEU A 36 -14.70 3.77 9.97
C LEU A 36 -14.67 3.44 11.48
N PRO A 37 -15.19 2.27 11.90
CA PRO A 37 -15.07 1.79 13.28
C PRO A 37 -13.61 1.42 13.60
N GLY A 38 -13.21 1.56 14.87
CA GLY A 38 -11.82 1.57 15.36
C GLY A 38 -10.78 0.73 14.60
N PRO A 39 -10.94 -0.60 14.48
CA PRO A 39 -9.97 -1.45 13.77
C PRO A 39 -9.84 -1.13 12.28
N LEU A 40 -10.95 -0.81 11.62
CA LEU A 40 -10.97 -0.42 10.21
C LEU A 40 -10.37 0.96 10.00
N LYS A 41 -10.59 1.89 10.95
CA LYS A 41 -9.93 3.21 10.94
C LYS A 41 -8.41 3.06 11.04
N ALA A 42 -7.94 2.27 12.01
CA ALA A 42 -6.50 2.01 12.18
C ALA A 42 -5.90 1.35 10.93
N PHE A 43 -6.58 0.37 10.33
CA PHE A 43 -6.11 -0.23 9.09
C PHE A 43 -6.02 0.80 7.95
N ALA A 44 -7.07 1.59 7.74
CA ALA A 44 -7.10 2.61 6.69
C ALA A 44 -6.03 3.68 6.88
N GLU A 45 -5.76 4.12 8.12
CA GLU A 45 -4.77 5.15 8.44
C GLU A 45 -3.33 4.70 8.17
N TRP A 46 -3.02 3.42 8.38
CA TRP A 46 -1.66 2.86 8.21
C TRP A 46 -1.43 2.23 6.83
N ASN A 47 -2.46 2.16 6.02
CA ASN A 47 -2.41 1.58 4.69
C ASN A 47 -1.56 2.44 3.73
N PRO A 48 -0.56 1.88 3.04
CA PRO A 48 0.25 2.62 2.07
C PRO A 48 -0.57 3.25 0.94
N VAL A 49 -1.67 2.61 0.50
CA VAL A 49 -2.56 3.18 -0.53
C VAL A 49 -3.24 4.44 -0.03
N SER A 50 -3.61 4.50 1.25
CA SER A 50 -4.16 5.71 1.86
C SER A 50 -3.16 6.85 1.88
N SER A 51 -1.88 6.55 2.17
CA SER A 51 -0.82 7.58 2.17
C SER A 51 -0.53 8.13 0.78
N VAL A 52 -0.50 7.27 -0.25
CA VAL A 52 -0.31 7.69 -1.66
C VAL A 52 -1.45 8.59 -2.10
N THR A 53 -2.68 8.22 -1.72
CA THR A 53 -3.89 9.00 -2.02
C THR A 53 -3.84 10.36 -1.35
N GLN A 54 -3.52 10.39 -0.06
CA GLN A 54 -3.41 11.63 0.70
C GLN A 54 -2.31 12.54 0.14
N ALA A 55 -1.12 11.99 -0.14
CA ALA A 55 -0.01 12.71 -0.76
C ALA A 55 -0.41 13.29 -2.12
N SER A 56 -1.11 12.50 -2.94
CA SER A 56 -1.62 12.99 -4.23
C SER A 56 -2.58 14.15 -4.02
N ARG A 57 -3.49 14.07 -3.04
CA ARG A 57 -4.45 15.14 -2.78
C ARG A 57 -3.80 16.44 -2.34
N GLU A 58 -2.83 16.34 -1.44
CA GLU A 58 -2.03 17.47 -0.98
C GLU A 58 -1.23 18.11 -2.11
N LEU A 59 -0.51 17.31 -2.90
CA LEU A 59 0.35 17.79 -3.98
C LEU A 59 -0.45 18.41 -5.14
N PHE A 60 -1.66 17.91 -5.42
CA PHE A 60 -2.57 18.49 -6.41
C PHE A 60 -3.46 19.59 -5.84
N GLY A 61 -3.41 19.87 -4.53
CA GLY A 61 -4.22 20.90 -3.89
C GLY A 61 -5.73 20.64 -3.95
N ASN A 62 -6.17 19.37 -3.99
CA ASN A 62 -7.57 18.99 -4.15
C ASN A 62 -8.17 18.31 -2.89
N ILE A 63 -7.65 18.68 -1.72
CA ILE A 63 -8.18 18.24 -0.43
C ILE A 63 -9.63 18.75 -0.30
N PRO A 64 -10.62 17.87 -0.07
CA PRO A 64 -12.02 18.29 0.09
C PRO A 64 -12.18 19.35 1.18
N ALA A 65 -13.08 20.31 0.98
CA ALA A 65 -13.38 21.28 2.03
C ALA A 65 -13.99 20.58 3.25
N GLY A 66 -13.50 20.87 4.45
CA GLY A 66 -14.01 20.30 5.70
C GLY A 66 -13.48 18.90 6.04
N THR A 67 -12.49 18.36 5.32
CA THR A 67 -11.76 17.18 5.82
C THR A 67 -11.04 17.53 7.13
N PRO A 68 -11.24 16.74 8.19
CA PRO A 68 -10.48 16.91 9.43
C PRO A 68 -8.99 16.71 9.19
N GLU A 69 -8.17 17.44 9.96
CA GLU A 69 -6.74 17.20 10.00
C GLU A 69 -6.46 15.76 10.46
N PRO A 70 -5.68 14.96 9.71
CA PRO A 70 -5.39 13.60 10.10
C PRO A 70 -4.64 13.52 11.42
N THR A 71 -5.04 12.61 12.31
CA THR A 71 -4.33 12.35 13.58
C THR A 71 -3.23 11.31 13.45
N ALA A 72 -3.30 10.46 12.42
CA ALA A 72 -2.34 9.39 12.21
C ALA A 72 -1.09 9.91 11.48
N TRP A 73 0.09 9.56 12.00
CA TRP A 73 1.38 9.99 11.43
C TRP A 73 1.54 9.71 9.92
N PRO A 74 1.14 8.53 9.39
CA PRO A 74 1.23 8.25 7.96
C PRO A 74 0.44 9.23 7.07
N LEU A 75 -0.67 9.76 7.58
CA LEU A 75 -1.52 10.70 6.86
C LEU A 75 -1.10 12.16 7.08
N GLN A 76 -0.38 12.46 8.17
CA GLN A 76 0.26 13.75 8.39
C GLN A 76 1.55 13.92 7.58
N ASN A 77 2.25 12.81 7.29
CA ASN A 77 3.48 12.79 6.51
C ASN A 77 3.35 11.87 5.28
N PRO A 78 2.33 12.07 4.43
CA PRO A 78 1.93 11.08 3.44
C PRO A 78 2.97 10.90 2.33
N VAL A 79 3.67 11.97 1.94
CA VAL A 79 4.77 11.92 0.97
C VAL A 79 5.93 11.08 1.51
N ILE A 80 6.38 11.36 2.73
CA ILE A 80 7.51 10.66 3.36
C ILE A 80 7.17 9.18 3.56
N TYR A 81 5.99 8.89 4.09
CA TYR A 81 5.55 7.51 4.32
C TYR A 81 5.41 6.73 3.00
N THR A 82 4.90 7.36 1.95
CA THR A 82 4.87 6.78 0.61
C THR A 82 6.27 6.44 0.10
N LEU A 83 7.22 7.36 0.23
CA LEU A 83 8.61 7.13 -0.21
C LEU A 83 9.28 6.00 0.57
N ILE A 84 9.02 5.90 1.88
CA ILE A 84 9.50 4.77 2.70
C ILE A 84 8.99 3.45 2.11
N TRP A 85 7.70 3.34 1.78
CA TRP A 85 7.13 2.14 1.17
C TRP A 85 7.74 1.82 -0.20
N VAL A 86 7.98 2.84 -1.04
CA VAL A 86 8.67 2.65 -2.32
C VAL A 86 10.06 2.06 -2.10
N VAL A 87 10.84 2.62 -1.18
CA VAL A 87 12.19 2.14 -0.86
C VAL A 87 12.15 0.71 -0.31
N ILE A 88 11.21 0.39 0.58
CA ILE A 88 11.03 -0.97 1.11
C ILE A 88 10.68 -1.95 0.00
N THR A 89 9.68 -1.64 -0.84
CA THR A 89 9.26 -2.52 -1.93
C THR A 89 10.41 -2.74 -2.92
N VAL A 90 11.08 -1.68 -3.37
CA VAL A 90 12.22 -1.81 -4.29
C VAL A 90 13.36 -2.57 -3.62
N GLY A 91 13.72 -2.20 -2.38
CA GLY A 91 14.80 -2.81 -1.61
C GLY A 91 14.58 -4.28 -1.28
N VAL A 92 13.34 -4.76 -1.20
CA VAL A 92 13.02 -6.18 -0.98
C VAL A 92 12.90 -6.93 -2.30
N PHE A 93 12.08 -6.43 -3.23
CA PHE A 93 11.76 -7.17 -4.46
C PHE A 93 12.85 -7.07 -5.53
N ALA A 94 13.63 -5.99 -5.61
CA ALA A 94 14.73 -5.91 -6.57
C ALA A 94 15.84 -6.95 -6.30
N PRO A 95 16.44 -7.06 -5.10
CA PRO A 95 17.49 -8.03 -4.87
C PRO A 95 16.99 -9.47 -4.92
N LEU A 96 15.78 -9.75 -4.41
CA LEU A 96 15.18 -11.07 -4.55
C LEU A 96 15.10 -11.49 -6.04
N ALA A 97 14.79 -10.55 -6.95
CA ALA A 97 14.62 -10.79 -8.38
C ALA A 97 15.94 -11.15 -9.03
N VAL A 98 16.97 -10.36 -8.72
CA VAL A 98 18.34 -10.58 -9.19
C VAL A 98 18.88 -11.92 -8.70
N LEU A 99 18.75 -12.23 -7.40
CA LEU A 99 19.21 -13.48 -6.80
C LEU A 99 18.55 -14.73 -7.40
N LYS A 100 17.30 -14.60 -7.83
CA LYS A 100 16.55 -15.72 -8.41
C LYS A 100 16.88 -15.91 -9.89
N PHE A 101 17.06 -14.82 -10.63
CA PHE A 101 17.47 -14.87 -12.03
C PHE A 101 18.88 -15.47 -12.20
N SER A 102 19.81 -15.12 -11.32
CA SER A 102 21.17 -15.67 -11.34
C SER A 102 21.24 -17.17 -11.04
N ARG A 103 20.22 -17.73 -10.36
CA ARG A 103 20.14 -19.17 -10.03
C ARG A 103 19.51 -20.02 -11.12
N THR A 104 18.81 -19.43 -12.08
CA THR A 104 18.17 -20.15 -13.20
C THR A 104 19.02 -20.11 -14.47
N SER A 105 20.03 -19.23 -14.52
CA SER A 105 20.90 -19.03 -15.69
C SER A 105 22.27 -19.73 -15.56
N GLY A 106 22.41 -20.67 -14.63
CA GLY A 106 23.64 -21.43 -14.36
C GLY A 106 23.39 -22.93 -14.31
#